data_AF-A0A8J4TDZ2-F1
#
_entry.id   AF-A0A8J4TDZ2-F1
#
_cell.length_a   1.000
_cell.length_b   1.000
_cell.length_c   1.000
_cell.angle_alpha   90.00
_cell.angle_beta   90.00
_cell.angle_gamma   90.00
#
_symmetry.space_group_name_H-M   'P 1'
#
loop_
_entity.id
_entity.type
_entity.pdbx_description
1 polymer ?
#
loop_
_entity_poly.entity_id
_entity_poly.type
_entity_poly.pdbx_seq_one_letter_code
_entity_poly.pdbx_strand_id
1 'polypeptide(L)'
;MAAADVLKAANNETDLVKRMQIYQNIGWSGCNFVTHLSLVRTDVAESDENAVKAKEQAILELGNMLAKKSDAKGNHLRKHYHDLPLADLIVLTRPFLSQISKAKASRLVRTLVDLFLDLEAGTGHEIDLCRECIDWANQERRVFLRQALETRLMGLLYENGLYEDALKLGSALLRELKKLDDKVLLVEVQLMESQVYYRLGNLQRSRAALTSARTTANGIYCPPRLQASLDLLSGKCEWFIRQ
;
A
#
# COMPACT_ATOMS: atom_id res chain seq x y z
N MET A 1 -21.54 15.93 -19.62
CA MET A 1 -20.44 16.81 -19.20
C MET A 1 -19.12 16.14 -19.56
N ALA A 2 -18.18 16.88 -20.15
CA ALA A 2 -16.85 16.33 -20.45
C ALA A 2 -16.14 15.99 -19.13
N ALA A 3 -15.37 14.90 -19.11
CA ALA A 3 -14.66 14.43 -17.91
C ALA A 3 -13.80 15.53 -17.24
N ALA A 4 -13.27 16.47 -18.03
CA ALA A 4 -12.46 17.58 -17.55
C ALA A 4 -13.25 18.60 -16.70
N ASP A 5 -14.52 18.84 -17.00
CA ASP A 5 -15.37 19.81 -16.27
C ASP A 5 -15.80 19.24 -14.90
N VAL A 6 -16.01 17.93 -14.84
CA VAL A 6 -16.31 17.19 -13.60
C VAL A 6 -15.12 17.23 -12.64
N LEU A 7 -13.90 17.10 -13.14
CA LEU A 7 -12.70 17.15 -12.31
C LEU A 7 -12.42 18.55 -11.75
N LYS A 8 -12.70 19.61 -12.52
CA LYS A 8 -12.65 20.99 -12.01
C LYS A 8 -13.70 21.23 -10.92
N ALA A 9 -14.90 20.67 -11.08
CA ALA A 9 -15.94 20.73 -10.05
C ALA A 9 -15.54 19.94 -8.79
N ALA A 10 -14.99 18.73 -8.95
CA ALA A 10 -14.51 17.92 -7.82
C ALA A 10 -13.34 18.61 -7.10
N ASN A 11 -12.32 19.11 -7.79
CA ASN A 11 -11.18 19.79 -7.16
C ASN A 11 -11.57 21.07 -6.40
N ASN A 12 -12.62 21.77 -6.83
CA ASN A 12 -13.12 22.97 -6.14
C ASN A 12 -13.97 22.64 -4.90
N GLU A 13 -14.46 21.41 -4.79
CA GLU A 13 -15.30 20.97 -3.67
C GLU A 13 -14.39 20.44 -2.55
N THR A 14 -14.48 20.99 -1.34
CA THR A 14 -13.70 20.53 -0.17
C THR A 14 -14.30 19.30 0.50
N ASP A 15 -15.55 18.97 0.16
CA ASP A 15 -16.29 17.86 0.73
C ASP A 15 -16.14 16.59 -0.12
N LEU A 16 -15.44 15.60 0.44
CA LEU A 16 -15.18 14.29 -0.18
C LEU A 16 -16.47 13.58 -0.61
N VAL A 17 -17.58 13.83 0.09
CA VAL A 17 -18.89 13.21 -0.19
C VAL A 17 -19.49 13.70 -1.50
N LYS A 18 -19.34 15.00 -1.77
CA LYS A 18 -19.80 15.65 -3.00
C LYS A 18 -18.88 15.33 -4.16
N ARG A 19 -17.55 15.27 -3.94
CA ARG A 19 -16.58 14.79 -4.94
C ARG A 19 -16.98 13.41 -5.49
N MET A 20 -17.31 12.46 -4.61
CA MET A 20 -17.78 11.13 -5.01
C MET A 20 -19.13 11.13 -5.75
N GLN A 21 -20.03 12.07 -5.48
CA GLN A 21 -21.28 12.23 -6.25
C GLN A 21 -21.03 12.82 -7.64
N ILE A 22 -20.08 13.74 -7.79
CA ILE A 22 -19.73 14.30 -9.10
C ILE A 22 -19.12 13.19 -10.00
N TYR A 23 -18.38 12.23 -9.43
CA TYR A 23 -17.92 11.03 -10.15
C TYR A 23 -19.07 10.10 -10.63
N GLN A 24 -20.25 10.11 -9.99
CA GLN A 24 -21.42 9.34 -10.45
C GLN A 24 -21.90 9.80 -11.84
N ASN A 25 -21.72 11.07 -12.18
CA ASN A 25 -22.18 11.66 -13.45
C ASN A 25 -21.31 11.31 -14.67
N ILE A 26 -20.16 10.63 -14.50
CA ILE A 26 -19.28 10.18 -15.60
C ILE A 26 -19.59 8.72 -16.02
N GLY A 27 -20.85 8.28 -15.91
CA GLY A 27 -21.25 6.94 -16.32
C GLY A 27 -20.89 5.85 -15.30
N TRP A 28 -21.17 6.10 -14.02
CA TRP A 28 -21.17 5.09 -12.96
C TRP A 28 -22.60 4.69 -12.58
N SER A 29 -23.46 4.55 -13.60
CA SER A 29 -24.86 4.12 -13.47
C SER A 29 -24.99 2.59 -13.36
N GLY A 30 -24.07 1.93 -12.66
CA GLY A 30 -24.24 0.54 -12.26
C GLY A 30 -24.89 0.52 -10.88
N CYS A 31 -26.08 -0.08 -10.74
CA CYS A 31 -26.79 -0.18 -9.46
C CYS A 31 -25.90 -0.65 -8.30
N ASN A 32 -24.92 -1.52 -8.59
CA ASN A 32 -23.97 -2.05 -7.60
C ASN A 32 -23.01 -0.98 -7.05
N PHE A 33 -22.49 -0.06 -7.87
CA PHE A 33 -21.58 0.98 -7.37
C PHE A 33 -22.28 1.92 -6.40
N VAL A 34 -23.52 2.30 -6.71
CA VAL A 34 -24.34 3.18 -5.88
C VAL A 34 -24.73 2.50 -4.57
N THR A 35 -25.09 1.20 -4.59
CA THR A 35 -25.42 0.45 -3.38
C THR A 35 -24.20 0.27 -2.48
N HIS A 36 -23.04 -0.11 -3.02
CA HIS A 36 -21.85 -0.26 -2.20
C HIS A 36 -21.35 1.08 -1.65
N LEU A 37 -21.38 2.17 -2.43
CA LEU A 37 -21.02 3.51 -1.93
C LEU A 37 -22.00 3.98 -0.84
N SER A 38 -23.29 3.70 -1.00
CA SER A 38 -24.29 3.99 0.05
C SER A 38 -24.05 3.16 1.31
N LEU A 39 -23.61 1.91 1.19
CA LEU A 39 -23.32 1.03 2.32
C LEU A 39 -22.03 1.45 3.07
N VAL A 40 -21.03 1.96 2.34
CA VAL A 40 -19.84 2.58 2.96
C VAL A 40 -20.22 3.85 3.74
N ARG A 41 -21.21 4.60 3.24
CA ARG A 41 -21.74 5.81 3.89
C ARG A 41 -22.60 5.53 5.12
N THR A 42 -23.26 4.38 5.22
CA THR A 42 -24.10 4.08 6.38
C THR A 42 -23.23 3.86 7.61
N ASP A 43 -23.45 4.66 8.66
CA ASP A 43 -22.91 4.38 9.99
C ASP A 43 -23.51 3.06 10.47
N VAL A 44 -22.66 2.06 10.65
CA VAL A 44 -23.07 0.75 11.16
C VAL A 44 -22.93 0.82 12.68
N ALA A 45 -24.00 0.53 13.40
CA ALA A 45 -23.94 0.41 14.85
C ALA A 45 -22.98 -0.74 15.23
N GLU A 46 -22.14 -0.54 16.26
CA GLU A 46 -21.14 -1.52 16.75
C GLU A 46 -21.72 -2.92 17.06
N SER A 47 -23.04 -3.06 17.17
CA SER A 47 -23.74 -4.28 17.59
C SER A 47 -23.96 -5.31 16.46
N ASP A 48 -23.83 -4.97 15.18
CA ASP A 48 -24.17 -5.87 14.06
C ASP A 48 -22.93 -6.41 13.34
N GLU A 49 -22.39 -7.54 13.81
CA GLU A 49 -21.24 -8.21 13.18
C GLU A 49 -21.45 -8.49 11.67
N ASN A 50 -22.69 -8.78 11.27
CA ASN A 50 -23.04 -9.06 9.89
C ASN A 50 -23.00 -7.80 9.01
N ALA A 51 -23.41 -6.65 9.56
CA ALA A 51 -23.34 -5.37 8.87
C ALA A 51 -21.89 -4.88 8.72
N VAL A 52 -21.05 -5.10 9.75
CA VAL A 52 -19.61 -4.83 9.67
C VAL A 52 -18.93 -5.67 8.58
N LYS A 53 -19.24 -6.97 8.49
CA LYS A 53 -18.72 -7.85 7.43
C LYS A 53 -19.21 -7.45 6.04
N ALA A 54 -20.48 -7.09 5.91
CA ALA A 54 -21.04 -6.60 4.64
C ALA A 54 -20.36 -5.30 4.19
N LYS A 55 -20.06 -4.39 5.13
CA LYS A 55 -19.34 -3.15 4.86
C LYS A 55 -17.87 -3.37 4.49
N GLU A 56 -17.18 -4.28 5.18
CA GLU A 56 -15.81 -4.71 4.80
C GLU A 56 -15.78 -5.24 3.37
N GLN A 57 -16.69 -6.15 3.03
CA GLN A 57 -16.79 -6.73 1.70
C GLN A 57 -17.13 -5.68 0.63
N ALA A 58 -18.07 -4.78 0.93
CA ALA A 58 -18.43 -3.69 0.03
C ALA A 58 -17.27 -2.75 -0.27
N ILE A 59 -16.43 -2.41 0.73
CA ILE A 59 -15.24 -1.58 0.53
C ILE A 59 -14.25 -2.27 -0.41
N LEU A 60 -14.01 -3.57 -0.23
CA LEU A 60 -13.12 -4.33 -1.10
C LEU A 60 -13.67 -4.50 -2.51
N GLU A 61 -14.98 -4.72 -2.65
CA GLU A 61 -15.65 -4.79 -3.96
C GLU A 61 -15.63 -3.45 -4.69
N LEU A 62 -15.83 -2.34 -3.97
CA LEU A 62 -15.63 -0.99 -4.50
C LEU A 62 -14.18 -0.81 -4.96
N GLY A 63 -13.19 -1.10 -4.11
CA GLY A 63 -11.77 -1.02 -4.48
C GLY A 63 -11.44 -1.83 -5.73
N ASN A 64 -11.95 -3.05 -5.84
CA ASN A 64 -11.77 -3.90 -7.01
C ASN A 64 -12.49 -3.38 -8.26
N MET A 65 -13.68 -2.81 -8.13
CA MET A 65 -14.39 -2.19 -9.25
C MET A 65 -13.68 -0.93 -9.75
N LEU A 66 -13.13 -0.14 -8.83
CA LEU A 66 -12.28 1.02 -9.12
C LEU A 66 -11.03 0.58 -9.89
N ALA A 67 -10.36 -0.47 -9.41
CA ALA A 67 -9.18 -1.02 -10.06
C ALA A 67 -9.48 -1.59 -11.46
N LYS A 68 -10.50 -2.45 -11.61
CA LYS A 68 -10.83 -3.09 -12.90
C LYS A 68 -11.26 -2.11 -14.01
N LYS A 69 -11.88 -0.98 -13.65
CA LYS A 69 -12.31 0.02 -14.64
C LYS A 69 -11.14 0.88 -15.14
N SER A 70 -10.03 0.92 -14.40
CA SER A 70 -8.73 1.43 -14.88
C SER A 70 -8.25 0.67 -16.11
N ASP A 71 -8.21 -0.66 -16.00
CA ASP A 71 -7.69 -1.55 -17.04
C ASP A 71 -8.56 -1.51 -18.31
N ALA A 72 -9.88 -1.34 -18.16
CA ALA A 72 -10.83 -1.37 -19.26
C ALA A 72 -10.77 -0.13 -20.19
N LYS A 73 -10.24 1.01 -19.72
CA LYS A 73 -10.06 2.22 -20.53
C LYS A 73 -8.61 2.34 -20.95
N GLY A 74 -8.18 1.40 -21.81
CA GLY A 74 -6.82 1.31 -22.33
C GLY A 74 -6.22 2.66 -22.75
N ASN A 75 -4.98 2.89 -22.30
CA ASN A 75 -3.95 3.66 -22.99
C ASN A 75 -4.44 4.85 -23.84
N HIS A 76 -4.89 5.96 -23.24
CA HIS A 76 -4.59 7.30 -23.80
C HIS A 76 -4.86 8.54 -22.93
N LEU A 77 -5.60 8.46 -21.81
CA LEU A 77 -5.88 9.62 -20.91
C LEU A 77 -5.16 9.52 -19.55
N ARG A 78 -3.94 8.99 -19.59
CA ARG A 78 -3.10 8.58 -18.44
C ARG A 78 -2.56 9.72 -17.57
N LYS A 79 -3.15 10.93 -17.58
CA LYS A 79 -2.54 12.11 -16.92
C LYS A 79 -3.46 12.94 -16.02
N HIS A 80 -4.77 12.71 -15.99
CA HIS A 80 -5.69 13.53 -15.18
C HIS A 80 -6.91 12.79 -14.61
N TYR A 81 -7.08 11.50 -14.89
CA TYR A 81 -8.37 10.83 -14.68
C TYR A 81 -8.39 9.82 -13.52
N HIS A 82 -7.26 9.54 -12.84
CA HIS A 82 -7.12 8.26 -12.15
C HIS A 82 -6.94 8.30 -10.62
N ASP A 83 -6.57 9.44 -10.03
CA ASP A 83 -5.83 9.41 -8.76
C ASP A 83 -6.71 9.64 -7.51
N LEU A 84 -7.88 10.27 -7.67
CA LEU A 84 -8.71 10.71 -6.54
C LEU A 84 -9.67 9.66 -5.94
N PRO A 85 -10.38 8.80 -6.72
CA PRO A 85 -11.47 7.99 -6.15
C PRO A 85 -11.02 6.96 -5.11
N LEU A 86 -9.83 6.36 -5.28
CA LEU A 86 -9.34 5.30 -4.40
C LEU A 86 -8.61 5.87 -3.18
N ALA A 87 -7.82 6.94 -3.35
CA ALA A 87 -7.25 7.70 -2.23
C ALA A 87 -8.36 8.30 -1.35
N ASP A 88 -9.38 8.91 -1.96
CA ASP A 88 -10.56 9.42 -1.24
C ASP A 88 -11.32 8.29 -0.54
N LEU A 89 -11.40 7.08 -1.13
CA LEU A 89 -12.01 5.92 -0.46
C LEU A 89 -11.22 5.49 0.78
N ILE A 90 -9.88 5.53 0.74
CA ILE A 90 -9.05 5.23 1.92
C ILE A 90 -9.34 6.25 3.03
N VAL A 91 -9.42 7.53 2.71
CA VAL A 91 -9.74 8.58 3.70
C VAL A 91 -11.16 8.40 4.26
N LEU A 92 -12.16 8.14 3.42
CA LEU A 92 -13.55 7.93 3.82
C LEU A 92 -13.75 6.68 4.68
N THR A 93 -12.87 5.68 4.55
CA THR A 93 -12.94 4.46 5.36
C THR A 93 -12.29 4.63 6.74
N ARG A 94 -11.46 5.66 6.97
CA ARG A 94 -10.77 5.90 8.26
C ARG A 94 -11.69 5.88 9.49
N PRO A 95 -12.87 6.54 9.50
CA PRO A 95 -13.79 6.48 10.65
C PRO A 95 -14.33 5.07 10.92
N PHE A 96 -14.56 4.27 9.87
CA PHE A 96 -15.01 2.88 9.99
C PHE A 96 -13.90 1.96 10.51
N LEU A 97 -12.64 2.25 10.20
CA LEU A 97 -11.49 1.47 10.67
C LEU A 97 -11.29 1.51 12.19
N SER A 98 -11.89 2.47 12.91
CA SER A 98 -11.88 2.52 14.38
C SER A 98 -12.98 1.68 15.01
N GLN A 99 -14.01 1.28 14.25
CA GLN A 99 -15.12 0.42 14.72
C GLN A 99 -14.83 -1.08 14.60
N ILE A 100 -13.75 -1.46 13.92
CA ILE A 100 -13.39 -2.87 13.68
C ILE A 100 -12.10 -3.24 14.42
N SER A 101 -11.82 -4.56 14.52
CA SER A 101 -10.58 -5.01 15.15
C SER A 101 -9.34 -4.51 14.40
N LYS A 102 -8.28 -4.20 15.15
CA LYS A 102 -7.02 -3.67 14.62
C LYS A 102 -6.42 -4.55 13.50
N ALA A 103 -6.57 -5.88 13.63
CA ALA A 103 -6.10 -6.84 12.63
C ALA A 103 -6.89 -6.74 11.31
N LYS A 104 -8.22 -6.67 11.38
CA LYS A 104 -9.07 -6.53 10.18
C LYS A 104 -8.84 -5.19 9.50
N ALA A 105 -8.76 -4.11 10.27
CA ALA A 105 -8.44 -2.79 9.72
C ALA A 105 -7.07 -2.77 9.02
N SER A 106 -6.05 -3.37 9.63
CA SER A 106 -4.72 -3.47 9.03
C SER A 106 -4.76 -4.21 7.69
N ARG A 107 -5.49 -5.35 7.64
CA ARG A 107 -5.67 -6.12 6.41
C ARG A 107 -6.35 -5.31 5.32
N LEU A 108 -7.45 -4.62 5.65
CA LEU A 108 -8.22 -3.82 4.70
C LEU A 108 -7.36 -2.68 4.12
N VAL A 109 -6.70 -1.90 4.98
CA VAL A 109 -5.83 -0.80 4.54
C VAL A 109 -4.70 -1.32 3.64
N ARG A 110 -4.04 -2.42 4.03
CA ARG A 110 -2.98 -3.01 3.21
C ARG A 110 -3.49 -3.41 1.83
N THR A 111 -4.65 -4.08 1.76
CA THR A 111 -5.23 -4.49 0.48
C THR A 111 -5.62 -3.29 -0.39
N LEU A 112 -6.20 -2.23 0.19
CA LEU A 112 -6.52 -1.02 -0.58
C LEU A 112 -5.27 -0.30 -1.09
N VAL A 113 -4.22 -0.22 -0.28
CA VAL A 113 -2.94 0.36 -0.70
C VAL A 113 -2.30 -0.49 -1.79
N ASP A 114 -2.26 -1.82 -1.65
CA ASP A 114 -1.71 -2.70 -2.69
C ASP A 114 -2.49 -2.56 -4.02
N LEU A 115 -3.82 -2.49 -3.98
CA LEU A 115 -4.65 -2.21 -5.15
C LEU A 115 -4.34 -0.84 -5.78
N PHE A 116 -4.01 0.17 -4.98
CA PHE A 116 -3.64 1.49 -5.48
C PHE A 116 -2.28 1.45 -6.19
N LEU A 117 -1.28 0.78 -5.59
CA LEU A 117 0.07 0.68 -6.13
C LEU A 117 0.12 -0.14 -7.43
N ASP A 118 -0.74 -1.15 -7.58
CA ASP A 118 -0.84 -1.90 -8.84
C ASP A 118 -1.40 -1.04 -10.00
N LEU A 119 -2.11 0.05 -9.70
CA LEU A 119 -2.71 0.95 -10.70
C LEU A 119 -1.78 2.10 -11.13
N GLU A 120 -0.93 2.57 -10.22
CA GLU A 120 -0.24 3.86 -10.34
C GLU A 120 1.28 3.79 -10.54
N ALA A 121 1.83 2.64 -10.91
CA ALA A 121 3.29 2.48 -11.07
C ALA A 121 3.91 3.61 -11.93
N GLY A 122 4.57 4.57 -11.26
CA GLY A 122 5.36 5.65 -11.84
C GLY A 122 4.82 7.10 -11.81
N THR A 123 3.72 7.41 -11.10
CA THR A 123 3.17 8.80 -11.02
C THR A 123 3.66 9.62 -9.82
N GLY A 124 4.39 9.04 -8.87
CA GLY A 124 4.95 9.73 -7.69
C GLY A 124 3.94 10.00 -6.55
N HIS A 125 2.64 10.00 -6.85
CA HIS A 125 1.54 10.15 -5.87
C HIS A 125 1.47 8.98 -4.86
N GLU A 126 1.99 7.82 -5.25
CA GLU A 126 2.12 6.62 -4.40
C GLU A 126 2.91 6.89 -3.11
N ILE A 127 3.99 7.67 -3.21
CA ILE A 127 4.83 8.01 -2.06
C ILE A 127 4.05 8.89 -1.09
N ASP A 128 3.31 9.88 -1.61
CA ASP A 128 2.54 10.82 -0.80
C ASP A 128 1.38 10.12 -0.09
N LEU A 129 0.67 9.22 -0.78
CA LEU A 129 -0.39 8.41 -0.17
C LEU A 129 0.16 7.49 0.93
N CYS A 130 1.31 6.84 0.71
CA CYS A 130 1.93 5.99 1.72
C CYS A 130 2.35 6.81 2.96
N ARG A 131 2.89 8.02 2.77
CA ARG A 131 3.22 8.93 3.87
C ARG A 131 1.98 9.35 4.66
N GLU A 132 0.89 9.71 3.98
CA GLU A 132 -0.36 10.08 4.64
C GLU A 132 -0.94 8.90 5.44
N CYS A 133 -0.87 7.68 4.89
CA CYS A 133 -1.30 6.46 5.60
C CYS A 133 -0.42 6.17 6.83
N ILE A 134 0.89 6.43 6.76
CA ILE A 134 1.83 6.28 7.88
C ILE A 134 1.51 7.31 8.97
N ASP A 135 1.26 8.57 8.61
CA ASP A 135 0.91 9.62 9.56
C ASP A 135 -0.40 9.31 10.29
N TRP A 136 -1.40 8.80 9.56
CA TRP A 136 -2.63 8.32 10.18
C TRP A 136 -2.39 7.13 11.11
N ALA A 137 -1.57 6.15 10.69
CA ALA A 137 -1.22 5.00 11.54
C ALA A 137 -0.46 5.43 12.81
N ASN A 138 0.35 6.48 12.74
CA ASN A 138 1.01 7.10 13.89
C ASN A 138 0.02 7.76 14.84
N GLN A 139 -0.92 8.56 14.33
CA GLN A 139 -1.97 9.22 15.14
C GLN A 139 -2.82 8.20 15.90
N GLU A 140 -3.22 7.13 15.22
CA GLU A 140 -4.06 6.06 15.77
C GLU A 140 -3.26 5.01 16.58
N ARG A 141 -1.95 5.21 16.75
CA ARG A 141 -1.01 4.33 17.47
C ARG A 141 -1.04 2.88 16.99
N ARG A 142 -1.16 2.65 15.68
CA ARG A 142 -1.19 1.32 15.03
C ARG A 142 0.21 0.91 14.55
N VAL A 143 1.06 0.46 15.48
CA VAL A 143 2.48 0.15 15.22
C VAL A 143 2.68 -0.88 14.10
N PHE A 144 1.97 -2.01 14.13
CA PHE A 144 2.12 -3.07 13.11
C PHE A 144 1.70 -2.60 11.70
N LEU A 145 0.63 -1.80 11.62
CA LEU A 145 0.18 -1.24 10.35
C LEU A 145 1.20 -0.25 9.81
N ARG A 146 1.71 0.64 10.68
CA ARG A 146 2.79 1.57 10.31
C ARG A 146 4.00 0.83 9.75
N GLN A 147 4.48 -0.20 10.44
CA GLN A 147 5.64 -0.97 10.00
C GLN A 147 5.41 -1.65 8.65
N ALA A 148 4.24 -2.23 8.43
CA ALA A 148 3.88 -2.81 7.14
C ALA A 148 3.85 -1.75 6.02
N LEU A 149 3.30 -0.56 6.29
CA LEU A 149 3.26 0.56 5.34
C LEU A 149 4.66 1.13 5.08
N GLU A 150 5.52 1.21 6.10
CA GLU A 150 6.92 1.63 5.95
C GLU A 150 7.72 0.64 5.10
N THR A 151 7.53 -0.67 5.29
CA THR A 151 8.13 -1.69 4.41
C THR A 151 7.66 -1.52 2.96
N ARG A 152 6.37 -1.23 2.75
CA ARG A 152 5.84 -0.99 1.40
C ARG A 152 6.42 0.29 0.78
N LEU A 153 6.49 1.37 1.54
CA LEU A 153 7.11 2.64 1.14
C LEU A 153 8.59 2.44 0.77
N MET A 154 9.32 1.61 1.52
CA MET A 154 10.70 1.26 1.18
C MET A 154 10.80 0.58 -0.19
N GLY A 155 9.85 -0.30 -0.53
CA GLY A 155 9.72 -0.89 -1.87
C GLY A 155 9.52 0.15 -2.98
N LEU A 156 8.62 1.10 -2.75
CA LEU A 156 8.34 2.18 -3.71
C LEU A 156 9.52 3.13 -3.89
N LEU A 157 10.23 3.46 -2.81
CA LEU A 157 11.45 4.27 -2.89
C LEU A 157 12.55 3.55 -3.69
N TYR A 158 12.67 2.22 -3.54
CA TYR A 158 13.60 1.41 -4.32
C TYR A 158 13.25 1.40 -5.82
N GLU A 159 11.96 1.28 -6.17
CA GLU A 159 11.49 1.31 -7.56
C GLU A 159 11.71 2.69 -8.22
N ASN A 160 11.54 3.77 -7.44
CA ASN A 160 11.76 5.15 -7.88
C ASN A 160 13.24 5.60 -7.86
N GLY A 161 14.18 4.73 -7.46
CA GLY A 161 15.60 5.04 -7.40
C GLY A 161 16.04 5.95 -6.24
N LEU A 162 15.15 6.21 -5.28
CA LEU A 162 15.41 7.01 -4.08
C LEU A 162 16.08 6.16 -2.98
N TYR A 163 17.28 5.66 -3.28
CA TYR A 163 17.97 4.68 -2.44
C TYR A 163 18.39 5.21 -1.07
N GLU A 164 18.80 6.47 -0.95
CA GLU A 164 19.24 7.04 0.33
C GLU A 164 18.11 7.14 1.35
N ASP A 165 16.92 7.56 0.90
CA ASP A 165 15.75 7.67 1.77
C ASP A 165 15.22 6.29 2.15
N ALA A 166 15.29 5.32 1.23
CA ALA A 166 15.00 3.92 1.53
C ALA A 166 15.92 3.35 2.63
N LEU A 167 17.23 3.67 2.60
CA LEU A 167 18.17 3.24 3.64
C LEU A 167 17.90 3.90 5.00
N LYS A 168 17.55 5.19 5.02
CA LYS A 168 17.20 5.89 6.27
C LYS A 168 15.96 5.26 6.91
N LEU A 169 14.92 5.02 6.11
CA LEU A 169 13.68 4.37 6.55
C LEU A 169 13.94 2.95 7.04
N GLY A 170 14.65 2.14 6.24
CA GLY A 170 15.01 0.76 6.60
C GLY A 170 15.85 0.67 7.88
N SER A 171 16.82 1.57 8.07
CA SER A 171 17.66 1.62 9.27
C SER A 171 16.87 1.93 10.54
N ALA A 172 15.85 2.79 10.46
CA ALA A 172 14.95 3.07 11.57
C ALA A 172 14.07 1.85 11.89
N LEU A 173 13.45 1.28 10.85
CA LEU A 173 12.55 0.14 10.94
C LEU A 173 13.27 -1.12 11.49
N LEU A 174 14.50 -1.39 11.08
CA LEU A 174 15.30 -2.52 11.58
C LEU A 174 15.59 -2.43 13.09
N ARG A 175 15.75 -1.23 13.66
CA ARG A 175 15.96 -1.07 15.11
C ARG A 175 14.70 -1.42 15.89
N GLU A 176 13.53 -1.17 15.32
CA GLU A 176 12.25 -1.52 15.91
C GLU A 176 11.95 -3.01 15.74
N LEU A 177 12.09 -3.54 14.52
CA LEU A 177 11.78 -4.94 14.20
C LEU A 177 12.68 -5.93 14.94
N LYS A 178 13.92 -5.57 15.26
CA LYS A 178 14.79 -6.40 16.12
C LYS A 178 14.26 -6.60 17.54
N LYS A 179 13.36 -5.74 18.01
CA LYS A 179 12.71 -5.86 19.33
C LYS A 179 11.38 -6.64 19.26
N LEU A 180 10.90 -6.93 18.06
CA LEU A 180 9.64 -7.61 17.81
C LEU A 180 9.90 -9.05 17.37
N ASP A 181 8.89 -9.91 17.51
CA ASP A 181 8.98 -11.34 17.14
C ASP A 181 8.48 -11.61 15.70
N ASP A 182 8.08 -10.58 14.95
CA ASP A 182 7.72 -10.74 13.53
C ASP A 182 8.99 -10.86 12.67
N LYS A 183 9.53 -12.07 12.67
CA LYS A 183 10.75 -12.43 11.93
C LYS A 183 10.54 -12.45 10.42
N VAL A 184 9.31 -12.64 9.93
CA VAL A 184 9.03 -12.63 8.48
C VAL A 184 9.23 -11.22 7.93
N LEU A 185 8.61 -10.23 8.57
CA LEU A 185 8.76 -8.82 8.19
C LEU A 185 10.22 -8.35 8.35
N LEU A 186 10.93 -8.84 9.37
CA LEU A 186 12.35 -8.55 9.57
C LEU A 186 13.20 -9.04 8.38
N VAL A 187 12.98 -10.26 7.90
CA VAL A 187 13.71 -10.81 6.73
C VAL A 187 13.39 -10.00 5.47
N GLU A 188 12.15 -9.61 5.26
CA GLU A 188 11.75 -8.77 4.12
C GLU A 188 12.50 -7.42 4.11
N VAL A 189 12.56 -6.72 5.25
CA VAL A 189 13.27 -5.43 5.34
C VAL A 189 14.78 -5.60 5.18
N GLN A 190 15.38 -6.65 5.76
CA GLN A 190 16.81 -6.95 5.59
C GLN A 190 17.15 -7.31 4.13
N LEU A 191 16.27 -8.03 3.43
CA LEU A 191 16.42 -8.32 2.01
C LEU A 191 16.37 -7.03 1.18
N MET A 192 15.39 -6.16 1.45
CA MET A 192 15.28 -4.86 0.77
C MET A 192 16.51 -3.99 1.01
N GLU A 193 17.04 -3.95 2.25
CA GLU A 193 18.28 -3.22 2.57
C GLU A 193 19.46 -3.76 1.75
N SER A 194 19.60 -5.09 1.66
CA SER A 194 20.64 -5.72 0.84
C SER A 194 20.51 -5.36 -0.65
N GLN A 195 19.28 -5.32 -1.19
CA GLN A 195 19.01 -4.89 -2.57
C GLN A 195 19.38 -3.43 -2.81
N VAL A 196 19.05 -2.54 -1.88
CA VAL A 196 19.38 -1.11 -1.98
C VAL A 196 20.90 -0.91 -1.95
N TYR A 197 21.62 -1.56 -1.03
CA TYR A 197 23.09 -1.51 -1.02
C TYR A 197 23.73 -2.08 -2.29
N TYR A 198 23.14 -3.13 -2.85
CA TYR A 198 23.60 -3.71 -4.12
C TYR A 198 23.46 -2.69 -5.26
N ARG A 199 22.33 -1.96 -5.33
CA ARG A 199 22.12 -0.89 -6.33
C ARG A 199 23.09 0.29 -6.16
N LEU A 200 23.45 0.62 -4.93
CA LEU A 200 24.44 1.67 -4.63
C LEU A 200 25.90 1.22 -4.88
N GLY A 201 26.14 -0.03 -5.25
CA GLY A 201 27.49 -0.57 -5.49
C GLY A 201 28.26 -0.94 -4.21
N ASN A 202 27.63 -0.87 -3.03
CA ASN A 202 28.26 -1.25 -1.76
C ASN A 202 28.09 -2.75 -1.48
N LEU A 203 28.93 -3.56 -2.13
CA LEU A 203 28.85 -5.02 -2.07
C LEU A 203 29.11 -5.57 -0.66
N GLN A 204 30.01 -4.96 0.11
CA GLN A 204 30.35 -5.42 1.45
C GLN A 204 29.15 -5.29 2.39
N ARG A 205 28.46 -4.14 2.37
CA ARG A 205 27.24 -3.94 3.18
C ARG A 205 26.06 -4.76 2.68
N SER A 206 25.90 -4.86 1.36
CA SER A 206 24.86 -5.70 0.75
C SER A 206 24.98 -7.17 1.22
N ARG A 207 26.20 -7.72 1.23
CA ARG A 207 26.47 -9.08 1.73
C ARG A 207 26.24 -9.21 3.23
N ALA A 208 26.67 -8.25 4.04
CA ALA A 208 26.43 -8.28 5.48
C ALA A 208 24.93 -8.30 5.82
N ALA A 209 24.14 -7.48 5.12
CA ALA A 209 22.67 -7.47 5.25
C ALA A 209 22.06 -8.80 4.78
N LEU A 210 22.53 -9.36 3.67
CA LEU A 210 22.05 -10.65 3.15
C LEU A 210 22.38 -11.82 4.09
N THR A 211 23.58 -11.87 4.66
CA THR A 211 23.95 -12.88 5.66
C THR A 211 23.03 -12.79 6.86
N SER A 212 22.75 -11.57 7.35
CA SER A 212 21.80 -11.35 8.45
C SER A 212 20.40 -11.85 8.09
N ALA A 213 19.91 -11.53 6.88
CA ALA A 213 18.63 -12.00 6.36
C ALA A 213 18.55 -13.54 6.32
N ARG A 214 19.60 -14.21 5.83
CA ARG A 214 19.68 -15.69 5.77
C ARG A 214 19.69 -16.31 7.16
N THR A 215 20.43 -15.75 8.12
CA THR A 215 20.44 -16.24 9.49
C THR A 215 19.06 -16.14 10.14
N THR A 216 18.35 -15.02 9.94
CA THR A 216 16.98 -14.86 10.44
C THR A 216 16.01 -15.79 9.70
N ALA A 217 16.16 -15.95 8.39
CA ALA A 217 15.36 -16.85 7.55
C ALA A 217 15.48 -18.32 7.97
N ASN A 218 16.67 -18.78 8.36
CA ASN A 218 16.88 -20.14 8.86
C ASN A 218 16.16 -20.39 10.20
N GLY A 219 15.85 -19.34 10.96
CA GLY A 219 15.13 -19.42 12.22
C GLY A 219 13.61 -19.47 12.08
N ILE A 220 13.08 -19.42 10.86
CA ILE A 220 11.64 -19.43 10.56
C ILE A 220 11.32 -20.34 9.37
N TYR A 221 10.08 -20.81 9.28
CA TYR A 221 9.58 -21.39 8.04
C TYR A 221 9.30 -20.26 7.04
N CYS A 222 10.27 -19.97 6.16
CA CYS A 222 10.15 -18.91 5.18
C CYS A 222 9.10 -19.26 4.11
N PRO A 223 8.25 -18.29 3.70
CA PRO A 223 7.37 -18.50 2.56
C PRO A 223 8.19 -18.68 1.27
N PRO A 224 7.79 -19.56 0.33
CA PRO A 224 8.58 -19.89 -0.85
C PRO A 224 8.99 -18.68 -1.71
N ARG A 225 8.14 -17.65 -1.79
CA ARG A 225 8.44 -16.41 -2.53
C ARG A 225 9.59 -15.61 -1.91
N LEU A 226 9.64 -15.54 -0.59
CA LEU A 226 10.70 -14.84 0.13
C LEU A 226 12.02 -15.60 0.03
N GLN A 227 11.96 -16.93 0.18
CA GLN A 227 13.13 -17.80 0.01
C GLN A 227 13.73 -17.67 -1.39
N ALA A 228 12.91 -17.74 -2.44
CA ALA A 228 13.36 -17.56 -3.82
C ALA A 228 14.06 -16.20 -4.04
N SER A 229 13.57 -15.15 -3.37
CA SER A 229 14.15 -13.81 -3.47
C SER A 229 15.51 -13.70 -2.77
N LEU A 230 15.69 -14.37 -1.63
CA LEU A 230 16.97 -14.50 -0.93
C LEU A 230 18.00 -15.26 -1.77
N ASP A 231 17.59 -16.37 -2.38
CA ASP A 231 18.46 -17.20 -3.22
C ASP A 231 18.89 -16.45 -4.49
N LEU A 232 17.97 -15.71 -5.12
CA LEU A 232 18.27 -14.87 -6.28
C LEU A 232 19.29 -13.77 -5.96
N LEU A 233 19.12 -13.08 -4.82
CA LEU A 233 20.06 -12.02 -4.42
C LEU A 233 21.43 -12.60 -4.03
N SER A 234 21.45 -13.79 -3.43
CA SER A 234 22.69 -14.53 -3.15
C SER A 234 23.47 -14.81 -4.43
N GLY A 235 22.81 -15.33 -5.47
CA GLY A 235 23.43 -15.55 -6.78
C GLY A 235 24.00 -14.26 -7.39
N LYS A 236 23.26 -13.14 -7.32
CA LYS A 236 23.73 -11.83 -7.82
C LYS A 236 24.96 -11.31 -7.07
N CYS A 237 25.00 -11.48 -5.75
CA CYS A 237 26.10 -11.03 -4.91
C CYS A 237 27.36 -11.90 -5.05
N GLU A 238 27.19 -13.21 -5.28
CA GLU A 238 28.27 -14.17 -5.46
C GLU A 238 28.89 -14.11 -6.86
N TRP A 239 28.09 -13.85 -7.91
CA TRP A 239 28.60 -13.77 -9.29
C TRP A 239 29.68 -12.69 -9.47
N PHE A 240 29.54 -11.56 -8.79
CA PHE A 240 30.53 -10.47 -8.77
C PHE A 240 31.87 -10.82 -8.09
N ILE A 241 32.00 -11.97 -7.42
CA ILE A 241 33.28 -12.46 -6.85
C ILE A 241 34.10 -13.21 -7.90
N ARG A 242 33.42 -13.83 -8.87
CA ARG A 242 34.05 -14.72 -9.85
C ARG A 242 34.56 -13.99 -11.10
N GLN A 243 34.40 -12.67 -11.16
CA GLN A 243 35.00 -11.78 -12.16
C GLN A 243 36.01 -10.87 -11.47
#